data_AF-A0A183IJK7-F1
#
_entry.id   AF-A0A183IJK7-F1
#
_cell.length_a   1.000
_cell.length_b   1.000
_cell.length_c   1.000
_cell.angle_alpha   90.00
_cell.angle_beta   90.00
_cell.angle_gamma   90.00
#
_symmetry.space_group_name_H-M   'P 1'
#
loop_
_entity.id
_entity.type
_entity.pdbx_description
1 polymer ?
#
loop_
_entity_poly.entity_id
_entity_poly.type
_entity_poly.pdbx_seq_one_letter_code
_entity_poly.pdbx_strand_id
1 'polypeptide(L)'
;MARVHRLHWDPDDPAVYFETFFAIGLIMSSWRLFYFFEMDKNFRAVIVSVGRCVRHVFLYICLYTIIIIAFGIGVHFLYKNYAGNVVIINGRRVEQTRYMTTLLSCVRYLYWAWYGYLHPTFKLMVAVGNRGPEETVMENRMVNYAGELICGIYYVITVVALVHLMTSMMAKTASRILANEDIETKYVQCQISAEYFQDSRSVPPPFNLILFTVNGVLYAFRKLINWMKTA
;
A
#
# COMPACT_ATOMS: atom_id res chain seq x y z
N MET A 1 32.21 10.73 -19.62
CA MET A 1 31.81 9.53 -18.85
C MET A 1 30.96 8.66 -19.76
N ALA A 2 31.46 7.49 -20.16
CA ALA A 2 30.69 6.56 -20.99
C ALA A 2 29.44 6.12 -20.22
N ARG A 3 28.25 6.22 -20.83
CA ARG A 3 27.00 5.77 -20.19
C ARG A 3 27.08 4.26 -19.99
N VAL A 4 27.26 3.83 -18.75
CA VAL A 4 27.22 2.43 -18.36
C VAL A 4 25.82 1.86 -18.65
N HIS A 5 25.77 0.67 -19.22
CA HIS A 5 24.51 -0.03 -19.51
C HIS A 5 23.71 -0.28 -18.22
N ARG A 6 22.38 -0.09 -18.26
CA ARG A 6 21.46 -0.11 -17.10
C ARG A 6 21.62 -1.31 -16.17
N LEU A 7 22.00 -2.46 -16.72
CA LEU A 7 22.24 -3.69 -15.93
C LEU A 7 23.34 -3.56 -14.88
N HIS A 8 24.29 -2.64 -15.06
CA HIS A 8 25.47 -2.48 -14.20
C HIS A 8 25.39 -1.20 -13.36
N TRP A 9 24.21 -0.57 -13.26
CA TRP A 9 24.02 0.56 -12.36
C TRP A 9 24.08 0.10 -10.90
N ASP A 10 24.65 0.96 -10.07
CA ASP A 10 24.61 0.77 -8.63
C ASP A 10 23.13 0.84 -8.17
N PRO A 11 22.66 -0.09 -7.30
CA PRO A 11 21.32 0.01 -6.73
C PRO A 11 20.97 1.37 -6.11
N ASP A 12 21.97 2.12 -5.64
CA ASP A 12 21.81 3.43 -5.00
C ASP A 12 22.03 4.62 -5.95
N ASP A 13 22.03 4.40 -7.27
CA ASP A 13 22.11 5.49 -8.25
C ASP A 13 20.90 6.45 -8.12
N PRO A 14 21.11 7.77 -7.98
CA PRO A 14 20.06 8.78 -7.98
C PRO A 14 19.04 8.66 -9.13
N ALA A 15 19.45 8.15 -10.29
CA ALA A 15 18.56 7.92 -11.42
C ALA A 15 17.43 6.90 -11.10
N VAL A 16 17.73 5.84 -10.34
CA VAL A 16 16.75 4.82 -9.94
C VAL A 16 15.72 5.40 -8.97
N TYR A 17 16.16 6.22 -8.03
CA TYR A 17 15.28 6.97 -7.14
C TYR A 17 14.37 7.91 -7.94
N PHE A 18 14.92 8.67 -8.89
CA PHE A 18 14.14 9.55 -9.75
C PHE A 18 13.07 8.78 -10.54
N GLU A 19 13.42 7.67 -11.19
CA GLU A 19 12.46 6.84 -11.93
C GLU A 19 11.35 6.31 -11.02
N THR A 20 11.69 5.91 -9.79
CA THR A 20 10.73 5.42 -8.80
C THR A 20 9.75 6.52 -8.37
N PHE A 21 10.25 7.69 -8.00
CA PHE A 21 9.41 8.83 -7.63
C PHE A 21 8.61 9.35 -8.82
N PHE A 22 9.16 9.32 -10.02
CA PHE A 22 8.46 9.68 -11.25
C PHE A 22 7.28 8.75 -11.51
N ALA A 23 7.46 7.43 -11.33
CA ALA A 23 6.37 6.46 -11.45
C ALA A 23 5.26 6.69 -10.40
N ILE A 24 5.63 6.94 -9.14
CA ILE A 24 4.68 7.29 -8.07
C ILE A 24 3.94 8.58 -8.41
N GLY A 25 4.66 9.60 -8.87
CA GLY A 25 4.09 10.88 -9.29
C GLY A 25 3.12 10.73 -10.46
N LEU A 26 3.41 9.84 -11.42
CA LEU A 26 2.52 9.55 -12.53
C LEU A 26 1.20 8.91 -12.03
N ILE A 27 1.27 7.94 -11.13
CA ILE A 27 0.08 7.32 -10.52
C ILE A 27 -0.76 8.37 -9.78
N MET A 28 -0.13 9.19 -8.93
CA MET A 28 -0.80 10.27 -8.20
C MET A 28 -1.41 11.31 -9.15
N SER A 29 -0.73 11.63 -10.25
CA SER A 29 -1.26 12.53 -11.28
C SER A 29 -2.47 11.91 -11.99
N SER A 30 -2.45 10.61 -12.29
CA SER A 30 -3.59 9.90 -12.88
C SER A 30 -4.81 9.86 -11.97
N TRP A 31 -4.64 9.87 -10.64
CA TRP A 31 -5.76 9.94 -9.68
C TRP A 31 -6.60 11.22 -9.85
N ARG A 32 -6.05 12.32 -10.40
CA ARG A 32 -6.86 13.52 -10.70
C ARG A 32 -8.01 13.25 -11.66
N LEU A 33 -8.00 12.15 -12.41
CA LEU A 33 -9.13 11.78 -13.26
C LEU A 33 -10.43 11.53 -12.47
N PHE A 34 -10.33 11.17 -11.19
CA PHE A 34 -11.52 11.05 -10.33
C PHE A 34 -12.31 12.36 -10.21
N TYR A 35 -11.67 13.54 -10.30
CA TYR A 35 -12.38 14.82 -10.33
C TYR A 35 -13.27 14.98 -11.57
N PHE A 36 -12.90 14.39 -12.72
CA PHE A 36 -13.76 14.40 -13.90
C PHE A 36 -14.93 13.42 -13.74
N PHE A 37 -14.70 12.27 -13.11
CA PHE A 37 -15.78 11.33 -12.80
C PHE A 37 -16.77 11.90 -11.77
N GLU A 38 -16.31 12.77 -10.86
CA GLU A 38 -17.20 13.51 -9.96
C GLU A 38 -18.13 14.48 -10.70
N MET A 39 -17.86 14.88 -11.95
CA MET A 39 -18.77 15.75 -12.69
C MET A 39 -20.04 15.01 -13.14
N ASP A 40 -19.95 13.71 -13.41
CA ASP A 40 -21.13 12.92 -13.79
C ASP A 40 -21.99 12.57 -12.58
N LYS A 41 -23.31 12.67 -12.72
CA LYS A 41 -24.26 12.44 -11.62
C LYS A 41 -24.18 11.01 -11.09
N ASN A 42 -24.06 10.02 -11.97
CA ASN A 42 -24.09 8.62 -11.57
C ASN A 42 -22.81 8.22 -10.81
N PHE A 43 -21.67 8.70 -11.27
CA PHE A 43 -20.39 8.43 -10.62
C PHE A 43 -20.19 9.24 -9.33
N ARG A 44 -20.72 10.47 -9.25
CA ARG A 44 -20.56 11.33 -8.07
C ARG A 44 -21.09 10.68 -6.79
N ALA A 45 -22.31 10.14 -6.82
CA ALA A 45 -22.92 9.50 -5.65
C ALA A 45 -22.06 8.36 -5.09
N VAL A 46 -21.50 7.54 -5.99
CA VAL A 46 -20.63 6.42 -5.64
C VAL A 46 -19.30 6.92 -5.05
N ILE A 47 -18.65 7.89 -5.69
CA ILE A 47 -17.37 8.45 -5.23
C ILE A 47 -17.53 9.11 -3.87
N VAL A 48 -18.60 9.86 -3.64
CA VAL A 48 -18.90 10.49 -2.35
C VAL A 48 -19.13 9.43 -1.27
N SER A 49 -19.91 8.38 -1.56
CA SER A 49 -20.15 7.28 -0.63
C SER A 49 -18.85 6.57 -0.23
N VAL A 50 -17.97 6.30 -1.20
CA VAL A 50 -16.64 5.72 -0.95
C VAL A 50 -15.77 6.68 -0.13
N GLY A 51 -15.73 7.96 -0.49
CA GLY A 51 -14.94 8.99 0.18
C GLY A 51 -15.27 9.11 1.67
N ARG A 52 -16.55 9.03 2.03
CA ARG A 52 -17.01 9.02 3.42
C ARG A 52 -16.69 7.72 4.15
N CYS A 53 -16.55 6.60 3.44
CA CYS A 53 -16.13 5.31 4.01
C CYS A 53 -14.61 5.22 4.27
N VAL A 54 -13.78 6.09 3.66
CA VAL A 54 -12.31 6.02 3.76
C VAL A 54 -11.82 6.02 5.21
N ARG A 55 -12.45 6.80 6.10
CA ARG A 55 -12.07 6.81 7.53
C ARG A 55 -12.21 5.44 8.18
N HIS A 56 -13.28 4.70 7.86
CA HIS A 56 -13.50 3.36 8.39
C HIS A 56 -12.48 2.36 7.82
N VAL A 57 -12.18 2.47 6.53
CA VAL A 57 -11.15 1.65 5.86
C VAL A 57 -9.76 1.91 6.47
N PHE A 58 -9.41 3.16 6.75
CA PHE A 58 -8.12 3.50 7.36
C PHE A 58 -7.96 2.86 8.75
N LEU A 59 -8.99 2.99 9.61
CA LEU A 59 -8.98 2.37 10.93
C LEU A 59 -8.84 0.84 10.86
N TYR A 60 -9.49 0.23 9.87
CA TYR A 60 -9.34 -1.19 9.59
C TYR A 60 -7.91 -1.58 9.20
N ILE A 61 -7.28 -0.83 8.30
CA ILE A 61 -5.88 -1.06 7.89
C ILE A 61 -4.94 -0.94 9.10
N CYS A 62 -5.18 0.01 10.01
CA CYS A 62 -4.43 0.13 11.26
C CYS A 62 -4.58 -1.13 12.13
N LEU A 63 -5.81 -1.60 12.36
CA LEU A 63 -6.06 -2.83 13.12
C LEU A 63 -5.42 -4.05 12.46
N TYR A 64 -5.54 -4.16 11.15
CA TYR A 64 -4.89 -5.23 10.39
C TYR A 64 -3.37 -5.23 10.56
N THR A 65 -2.74 -4.06 10.49
CA THR A 65 -1.28 -3.92 10.68
C THR A 65 -0.85 -4.40 12.07
N ILE A 66 -1.61 -4.08 13.12
CA ILE A 66 -1.33 -4.55 14.48
C ILE A 66 -1.40 -6.09 14.55
N ILE A 67 -2.42 -6.69 13.93
CA ILE A 67 -2.60 -8.15 13.90
C ILE A 67 -1.44 -8.81 13.14
N ILE A 68 -1.06 -8.32 11.96
CA ILE A 68 0.06 -8.90 11.20
C ILE A 68 1.35 -8.86 12.02
N ILE A 69 1.64 -7.75 12.70
CA ILE A 69 2.87 -7.62 13.49
C ILE A 69 2.84 -8.62 14.65
N ALA A 70 1.71 -8.76 15.36
CA ALA A 70 1.57 -9.70 16.46
C ALA A 70 1.77 -11.16 16.02
N PHE A 71 1.09 -11.58 14.94
CA PHE A 71 1.26 -12.92 14.36
C PHE A 71 2.66 -13.10 13.77
N GLY A 72 3.23 -12.06 13.17
CA GLY A 72 4.58 -12.06 12.61
C GLY A 72 5.65 -12.31 13.65
N ILE A 73 5.51 -11.71 14.84
CA ILE A 73 6.40 -11.98 15.98
C ILE A 73 6.27 -13.44 16.42
N GLY A 74 5.04 -13.94 16.59
CA GLY A 74 4.80 -15.33 17.03
C GLY A 74 5.38 -16.37 16.07
N VAL A 75 5.13 -16.22 14.77
CA VAL A 75 5.66 -17.11 13.74
C VAL A 75 7.18 -16.95 13.59
N HIS A 76 7.72 -15.73 13.68
CA HIS A 76 9.16 -15.52 13.66
C HIS A 76 9.87 -16.30 14.77
N PHE A 77 9.38 -16.25 16.01
CA PHE A 77 9.99 -17.01 17.12
C PHE A 77 9.85 -18.53 16.95
N LEU A 78 8.78 -19.00 16.33
CA LEU A 78 8.60 -20.41 16.03
C LEU A 78 9.63 -20.93 15.00
N TYR A 79 9.93 -20.14 13.97
CA TYR A 79 10.76 -20.56 12.83
C TYR A 79 12.23 -20.08 12.90
N LYS A 80 12.57 -19.10 13.74
CA LYS A 80 13.92 -18.52 13.82
C LYS A 80 15.01 -19.56 14.08
N ASN A 81 14.72 -20.58 14.91
CA ASN A 81 15.69 -21.61 15.29
C ASN A 81 16.02 -22.59 14.15
N TYR A 82 15.25 -22.58 13.06
CA TYR A 82 15.45 -23.43 11.89
C TYR A 82 16.10 -22.66 10.72
N ALA A 83 16.56 -21.43 10.96
CA ALA A 83 17.18 -20.60 9.94
C ALA A 83 18.51 -21.20 9.47
N GLY A 84 18.65 -21.40 8.16
CA GLY A 84 19.88 -21.94 7.55
C GLY A 84 19.98 -23.46 7.56
N ASN A 85 18.94 -24.16 8.02
CA ASN A 85 18.90 -25.61 7.89
C ASN A 85 18.77 -26.03 6.43
N VAL A 86 19.51 -27.08 6.06
CA VAL A 86 19.51 -27.65 4.72
C VAL A 86 19.08 -29.11 4.81
N VAL A 87 18.19 -29.49 3.93
CA VAL A 87 17.71 -30.86 3.76
C VAL A 87 18.06 -31.32 2.35
N ILE A 88 18.49 -32.57 2.20
CA ILE A 88 18.74 -33.16 0.87
C ILE A 88 17.54 -34.04 0.55
N ILE A 89 16.73 -33.64 -0.45
CA ILE A 89 15.59 -34.41 -0.95
C ILE A 89 15.96 -34.91 -2.35
N ASN A 90 16.05 -36.22 -2.53
CA ASN A 90 16.36 -36.84 -3.84
C ASN A 90 17.63 -36.25 -4.49
N GLY A 91 18.69 -36.04 -3.70
CA GLY A 91 19.96 -35.46 -4.17
C GLY A 91 19.94 -33.93 -4.41
N ARG A 92 18.80 -33.25 -4.23
CA ARG A 92 18.71 -31.78 -4.30
C ARG A 92 18.76 -31.16 -2.91
N ARG A 93 19.66 -30.19 -2.72
CA ARG A 93 19.71 -29.37 -1.50
C ARG A 93 18.54 -28.40 -1.49
N VAL A 94 17.64 -28.57 -0.53
CA VAL A 94 16.53 -27.68 -0.22
C VAL A 94 16.85 -26.98 1.09
N GLU A 95 17.10 -25.68 1.01
CA GLU A 95 17.34 -24.85 2.19
C GLU A 95 16.03 -24.32 2.77
N GLN A 96 15.98 -24.14 4.09
CA GLN A 96 14.84 -23.51 4.74
C GLN A 96 14.59 -22.12 4.16
N THR A 97 13.34 -21.85 3.75
CA THR A 97 13.01 -20.57 3.12
C THR A 97 13.20 -19.39 4.09
N ARG A 98 13.82 -18.30 3.60
CA ARG A 98 14.06 -17.07 4.38
C ARG A 98 12.79 -16.26 4.69
N TYR A 99 11.62 -16.71 4.26
CA TYR A 99 10.36 -15.98 4.46
C TYR A 99 9.97 -15.87 5.93
N MET A 100 10.32 -16.86 6.77
CA MET A 100 9.91 -16.92 8.18
C MET A 100 11.05 -16.68 9.18
N THR A 101 12.29 -16.56 8.70
CA THR A 101 13.49 -16.45 9.56
C THR A 101 13.77 -15.04 10.04
N THR A 102 13.36 -14.01 9.30
CA THR A 102 13.51 -12.60 9.66
C THR A 102 12.15 -11.98 9.90
N LEU A 103 12.01 -11.14 10.93
CA LEU A 103 10.72 -10.52 11.28
C LEU A 103 10.11 -9.74 10.09
N LEU A 104 10.91 -8.94 9.40
CA LEU A 104 10.43 -8.16 8.25
C LEU A 104 9.95 -9.06 7.09
N SER A 105 10.70 -10.13 6.79
CA SER A 105 10.30 -11.13 5.80
C SER A 105 9.00 -11.84 6.20
N CYS A 106 8.84 -12.11 7.51
CA CYS A 106 7.67 -12.79 8.05
C CYS A 106 6.42 -11.92 7.95
N VAL A 107 6.51 -10.66 8.37
CA VAL A 107 5.43 -9.66 8.21
C VAL A 107 5.08 -9.48 6.73
N ARG A 108 6.09 -9.37 5.84
CA ARG A 108 5.86 -9.30 4.39
C ARG A 108 5.16 -10.55 3.85
N TYR A 109 5.52 -11.73 4.34
CA TYR A 109 4.89 -12.98 3.92
C TYR A 109 3.43 -13.08 4.39
N LEU A 110 3.15 -12.70 5.64
CA LEU A 110 1.79 -12.63 6.19
C LEU A 110 0.92 -11.60 5.46
N TYR A 111 1.50 -10.49 5.01
CA TYR A 111 0.82 -9.54 4.12
C TYR A 111 0.41 -10.22 2.81
N TRP A 112 1.33 -10.91 2.12
CA TRP A 112 0.97 -11.64 0.89
C TRP A 112 0.00 -12.79 1.13
N ALA A 113 0.05 -13.41 2.32
CA ALA A 113 -0.89 -14.45 2.72
C ALA A 113 -2.35 -13.95 2.68
N TRP A 114 -2.62 -12.67 2.96
CA TRP A 114 -3.96 -12.10 2.82
C TRP A 114 -4.58 -12.34 1.44
N TYR A 115 -3.77 -12.25 0.38
CA TYR A 115 -4.22 -12.44 -1.00
C TYR A 115 -4.24 -13.91 -1.45
N GLY A 116 -4.03 -14.86 -0.51
CA GLY A 116 -4.06 -16.29 -0.81
C GLY A 116 -2.70 -16.91 -1.18
N TYR A 117 -1.59 -16.18 -1.01
CA TYR A 117 -0.25 -16.72 -1.30
C TYR A 117 0.37 -17.55 -0.16
N LEU A 118 -0.41 -17.92 0.86
CA LEU A 118 0.05 -18.83 1.90
C LEU A 118 0.00 -20.27 1.38
N HIS A 119 1.18 -20.85 1.13
CA HIS A 119 1.25 -22.26 0.76
C HIS A 119 1.65 -23.10 1.98
N PRO A 120 0.76 -23.94 2.53
CA PRO A 120 1.05 -24.75 3.72
C PRO A 120 2.18 -25.78 3.43
N THR A 121 2.10 -26.50 2.32
CA THR A 121 3.03 -27.61 2.05
C THR A 121 4.46 -27.17 1.67
N PHE A 122 4.64 -26.17 0.80
CA PHE A 122 5.98 -25.80 0.31
C PHE A 122 6.69 -24.70 1.10
N LYS A 123 5.97 -23.89 1.89
CA LYS A 123 6.57 -22.71 2.58
C LYS A 123 6.56 -22.83 4.10
N LEU A 124 5.70 -23.67 4.67
CA LEU A 124 5.60 -23.87 6.12
C LEU A 124 6.36 -25.10 6.62
N MET A 125 6.80 -25.98 5.72
CA MET A 125 7.60 -27.16 6.04
C MET A 125 8.91 -26.72 6.70
N VAL A 126 9.20 -27.30 7.87
CA VAL A 126 10.46 -27.11 8.59
C VAL A 126 11.48 -28.16 8.13
N ALA A 127 12.57 -27.69 7.54
CA ALA A 127 13.78 -28.48 7.31
C ALA A 127 14.55 -28.64 8.63
N VAL A 128 14.58 -29.84 9.22
CA VAL A 128 15.34 -30.13 10.45
C VAL A 128 16.68 -30.84 10.16
N GLY A 129 16.82 -31.43 8.97
CA GLY A 129 18.02 -32.15 8.50
C GLY A 129 17.71 -33.60 8.12
N ASN A 130 18.72 -34.33 7.63
CA ASN A 130 18.60 -35.74 7.27
C ASN A 130 19.15 -36.62 8.40
N ARG A 131 18.48 -37.75 8.73
CA ARG A 131 18.97 -38.72 9.73
C ARG A 131 19.17 -40.10 9.12
N GLY A 132 20.29 -40.72 9.50
CA GLY A 132 20.63 -42.10 9.17
C GLY A 132 21.25 -42.28 7.77
N PRO A 133 21.65 -43.51 7.42
CA PRO A 133 22.27 -43.84 6.13
C PRO A 133 21.32 -43.73 4.93
N GLU A 134 20.00 -43.70 5.15
CA GLU A 134 18.97 -43.57 4.10
C GLU A 134 18.56 -42.10 3.81
N GLU A 135 19.28 -41.10 4.34
CA GLU A 135 18.99 -39.66 4.12
C GLU A 135 17.52 -39.25 4.35
N THR A 136 16.82 -39.92 5.26
CA THR A 136 15.40 -39.61 5.53
C THR A 136 15.24 -38.21 6.10
N VAL A 137 14.29 -37.46 5.53
CA VAL A 137 13.89 -36.12 5.96
C VAL A 137 13.35 -36.18 7.38
N MET A 138 14.02 -35.51 8.32
CA MET A 138 13.49 -35.34 9.68
C MET A 138 12.59 -34.11 9.69
N GLU A 139 11.32 -34.33 10.04
CA GLU A 139 10.35 -33.27 10.24
C GLU A 139 9.97 -33.15 11.72
N ASN A 140 10.02 -31.93 12.26
CA ASN A 140 9.47 -31.65 13.57
C ASN A 140 7.95 -31.49 13.45
N ARG A 141 7.25 -32.62 13.53
CA ARG A 141 5.80 -32.70 13.35
C ARG A 141 5.02 -31.74 14.26
N MET A 142 5.49 -31.53 15.49
CA MET A 142 4.91 -30.54 16.43
C MET A 142 4.97 -29.10 15.90
N VAL A 143 6.10 -28.72 15.30
CA VAL A 143 6.29 -27.35 14.80
C VAL A 143 5.52 -27.15 13.50
N ASN A 144 5.47 -28.16 12.62
CA ASN A 144 4.67 -28.11 11.41
C ASN A 144 3.18 -27.93 11.76
N TYR A 145 2.63 -28.73 12.68
CA TYR A 145 1.24 -28.57 13.11
C TYR A 145 0.98 -27.24 13.83
N ALA A 146 1.89 -26.80 14.70
CA ALA A 146 1.75 -25.50 15.36
C ALA A 146 1.76 -24.34 14.35
N GLY A 147 2.64 -24.39 13.35
CA GLY A 147 2.72 -23.39 12.29
C GLY A 147 1.46 -23.35 11.43
N GLU A 148 0.96 -24.52 11.03
CA GLU A 148 -0.30 -24.65 10.28
C GLU A 148 -1.49 -24.10 11.08
N LEU A 149 -1.57 -24.42 12.37
CA LEU A 149 -2.64 -23.96 13.25
C LEU A 149 -2.58 -22.45 13.47
N ILE A 150 -1.41 -21.87 13.73
CA ILE A 150 -1.24 -20.41 13.88
C ILE A 150 -1.63 -19.69 12.60
N CYS A 151 -1.24 -20.20 11.43
CA CYS A 151 -1.61 -19.63 10.15
C CYS A 151 -3.12 -19.77 9.85
N GLY A 152 -3.72 -20.91 10.23
CA GLY A 152 -5.16 -21.12 10.12
C GLY A 152 -5.95 -20.12 10.97
N ILE A 153 -5.54 -19.91 12.23
CA ILE A 153 -6.13 -18.91 13.12
C ILE A 153 -5.96 -17.50 12.55
N TYR A 154 -4.78 -17.17 12.02
CA TYR A 154 -4.54 -15.88 11.34
C TYR A 154 -5.56 -15.64 10.22
N TYR A 155 -5.83 -16.64 9.37
CA TYR A 155 -6.83 -16.52 8.30
C TYR A 155 -8.25 -16.34 8.81
N VAL A 156 -8.65 -17.09 9.83
CA VAL A 156 -9.99 -16.95 10.43
C VAL A 156 -10.16 -15.55 11.01
N ILE A 157 -9.15 -15.03 11.71
CA ILE A 157 -9.23 -13.68 12.29
C ILE A 157 -9.22 -12.60 11.21
N THR A 158 -8.31 -12.68 10.23
CA THR A 158 -8.14 -11.61 9.24
C THR A 158 -9.16 -11.67 8.12
N VAL A 159 -9.22 -12.78 7.37
CA VAL A 159 -10.04 -12.92 6.17
C VAL A 159 -11.51 -13.18 6.50
N VAL A 160 -11.81 -13.97 7.54
CA VAL A 160 -13.21 -14.24 7.89
C VAL A 160 -13.75 -13.12 8.78
N ALA A 161 -13.18 -12.91 9.96
CA ALA A 161 -13.76 -11.98 10.93
C ALA A 161 -13.51 -10.51 10.56
N LEU A 162 -12.26 -10.11 10.30
CA LEU A 162 -11.92 -8.70 10.06
C LEU A 162 -12.56 -8.20 8.76
N VAL A 163 -12.36 -8.89 7.62
CA VAL A 163 -12.96 -8.47 6.34
C VAL A 163 -14.48 -8.40 6.43
N HIS A 164 -15.15 -9.38 7.07
CA HIS A 164 -16.60 -9.34 7.25
C HIS A 164 -17.07 -8.13 8.08
N LEU A 165 -16.33 -7.80 9.15
CA LEU A 165 -16.62 -6.61 9.95
C LEU A 165 -16.42 -5.32 9.14
N MET A 166 -15.36 -5.24 8.34
CA MET A 166 -15.10 -4.09 7.47
C MET A 166 -16.22 -3.90 6.45
N THR A 167 -16.59 -4.97 5.72
CA THR A 167 -17.63 -4.89 4.70
C THR A 167 -18.99 -4.56 5.31
N SER A 168 -19.30 -5.08 6.51
CA SER A 168 -20.51 -4.74 7.26
C SER A 168 -20.57 -3.24 7.63
N MET A 169 -19.49 -2.70 8.20
CA MET A 169 -19.42 -1.29 8.57
C MET A 169 -19.45 -0.36 7.35
N MET A 170 -18.73 -0.72 6.28
CA MET A 170 -18.75 0.02 5.01
C MET A 170 -20.15 0.01 4.39
N ALA A 171 -20.82 -1.15 4.33
CA ALA A 171 -22.17 -1.26 3.78
C ALA A 171 -23.17 -0.40 4.56
N LYS A 172 -23.11 -0.42 5.89
CA LYS A 172 -23.97 0.42 6.74
C LYS A 172 -23.75 1.91 6.48
N THR A 173 -22.49 2.35 6.42
CA THR A 173 -22.16 3.76 6.17
C THR A 173 -22.54 4.17 4.75
N ALA A 174 -22.25 3.34 3.74
CA ALA A 174 -22.61 3.60 2.35
C ALA A 174 -24.12 3.71 2.16
N SER A 175 -24.92 2.80 2.72
CA SER A 175 -26.38 2.86 2.65
C SER A 175 -26.95 4.11 3.32
N ARG A 176 -26.37 4.55 4.45
CA ARG A 176 -26.78 5.80 5.11
C ARG A 176 -26.55 7.03 4.24
N ILE A 177 -25.46 7.04 3.46
CA ILE A 177 -25.13 8.16 2.57
C ILE A 177 -26.04 8.14 1.34
N LEU A 178 -26.25 6.96 0.75
CA LEU A 178 -27.13 6.79 -0.40
C LEU A 178 -28.59 7.18 -0.08
N ALA A 179 -29.05 6.97 1.16
CA ALA A 179 -30.37 7.43 1.59
C ALA A 179 -30.54 8.97 1.50
N ASN A 180 -29.45 9.74 1.56
CA ASN A 180 -29.43 11.20 1.45
C ASN A 180 -28.66 11.68 0.20
N GLU A 181 -28.59 10.85 -0.84
CA GLU A 181 -27.75 11.07 -2.02
C GLU A 181 -27.96 12.44 -2.68
N ASP A 182 -29.21 12.87 -2.82
CA ASP A 182 -29.54 14.14 -3.49
C ASP A 182 -28.94 15.36 -2.77
N ILE A 183 -28.89 15.33 -1.43
CA ILE A 183 -28.36 16.44 -0.64
C ILE A 183 -26.84 16.44 -0.71
N GLU A 184 -26.20 15.29 -0.49
CA GLU A 184 -24.74 15.14 -0.51
C GLU A 184 -24.16 15.45 -1.90
N THR A 185 -24.80 14.95 -2.96
CA THR A 185 -24.36 15.13 -4.35
C THR A 185 -24.45 16.60 -4.77
N LYS A 186 -25.51 17.31 -4.35
CA LYS A 186 -25.66 18.76 -4.58
C LYS A 186 -24.69 19.57 -3.74
N TYR A 187 -24.45 19.18 -2.48
CA TYR A 187 -23.47 19.85 -1.61
C TYR A 187 -22.07 19.79 -2.23
N VAL A 188 -21.64 18.61 -2.70
CA VAL A 188 -20.35 18.42 -3.37
C VAL A 188 -20.29 19.20 -4.68
N GLN A 189 -21.39 19.26 -5.44
CA GLN A 189 -21.45 20.11 -6.63
C GLN A 189 -21.21 21.58 -6.30
N CYS A 190 -21.91 22.11 -5.30
CA CYS A 190 -21.76 23.50 -4.87
C CYS A 190 -20.35 23.78 -4.38
N GLN A 191 -19.71 22.83 -3.69
CA GLN A 191 -18.32 22.97 -3.25
C GLN A 191 -17.35 23.06 -4.44
N ILE A 192 -17.50 22.18 -5.43
CA ILE A 192 -16.69 22.22 -6.65
C ILE A 192 -16.93 23.54 -7.39
N SER A 193 -18.20 23.92 -7.59
CA SER A 193 -18.56 25.20 -8.22
C SER A 193 -17.99 26.40 -7.47
N ALA A 194 -18.03 26.40 -6.14
CA ALA A 194 -17.45 27.46 -5.32
C ALA A 194 -15.94 27.58 -5.48
N GLU A 195 -15.21 26.46 -5.65
CA GLU A 195 -13.78 26.48 -5.96
C GLU A 195 -13.50 27.15 -7.31
N TYR A 196 -14.33 26.91 -8.32
CA TYR A 196 -14.22 27.57 -9.63
C TYR A 196 -14.64 29.05 -9.62
N PHE A 197 -15.55 29.45 -8.74
CA PHE A 197 -15.97 30.84 -8.59
C PHE A 197 -14.94 31.72 -7.87
N GLN A 198 -13.99 31.14 -7.15
CA GLN A 198 -12.90 31.90 -6.54
C GLN A 198 -11.93 32.39 -7.63
N ASP A 199 -11.67 33.70 -7.64
CA ASP A 199 -10.98 34.46 -8.71
C ASP A 199 -9.49 34.10 -8.93
N SER A 200 -8.99 33.04 -8.29
CA SER A 200 -7.57 32.67 -8.29
C SER A 200 -7.17 31.69 -9.40
N ARG A 201 -8.09 31.27 -10.28
CA ARG A 201 -7.82 30.33 -11.39
C ARG A 201 -8.63 30.61 -12.67
N SER A 202 -8.63 31.85 -13.15
CA SER A 202 -9.36 32.22 -14.38
C SER A 202 -8.85 31.50 -15.64
N VAL A 203 -7.65 30.92 -15.61
CA VAL A 203 -7.03 30.18 -16.73
C VAL A 203 -6.61 28.77 -16.33
N PRO A 204 -6.84 27.75 -17.20
CA PRO A 204 -6.41 26.38 -16.91
C PRO A 204 -4.88 26.24 -16.99
N PRO A 205 -4.27 25.27 -16.27
CA PRO A 205 -2.90 24.83 -16.56
C PRO A 205 -2.83 24.33 -18.02
N PRO A 206 -1.77 24.62 -18.81
CA PRO A 206 -0.49 25.24 -18.46
C PRO A 206 -0.49 26.79 -18.49
N PHE A 207 -1.55 27.42 -19.00
CA PHE A 207 -1.58 28.86 -19.25
C PHE A 207 -1.51 29.71 -17.98
N ASN A 208 -1.93 29.17 -16.84
CA ASN A 208 -1.74 29.80 -15.53
C ASN A 208 -0.25 30.10 -15.22
N LEU A 209 0.68 29.24 -15.64
CA LEU A 209 2.11 29.47 -15.40
C LEU A 209 2.65 30.70 -16.15
N ILE A 210 2.16 30.94 -17.37
CA ILE A 210 2.56 32.11 -18.16
C ILE A 210 2.04 33.39 -17.50
N LEU A 211 0.78 33.38 -17.05
CA LEU A 211 0.20 34.55 -16.37
C LEU A 211 0.89 34.85 -15.04
N PHE A 212 1.20 33.81 -14.25
CA PHE A 212 1.90 33.94 -12.98
C PHE A 212 3.34 34.45 -13.16
N THR A 213 4.07 33.96 -14.16
CA THR A 213 5.44 34.41 -14.41
C THR A 213 5.48 35.88 -14.83
N VAL A 214 4.60 36.32 -15.74
CA VAL A 214 4.52 37.72 -16.17
C VAL A 214 4.10 38.64 -15.01
N ASN A 215 2.99 38.34 -14.35
CA ASN A 215 2.47 39.18 -13.26
C ASN A 215 3.35 39.14 -12.01
N GLY A 216 3.95 38.00 -11.70
CA GLY A 216 4.89 37.83 -10.58
C GLY A 216 6.18 38.61 -10.77
N VAL A 217 6.74 38.60 -11.98
CA VAL A 217 7.90 39.43 -12.33
C VAL A 217 7.56 40.92 -12.22
N LEU A 218 6.42 41.36 -12.77
CA LEU A 218 5.98 42.76 -12.67
C LEU A 218 5.75 43.21 -11.22
N TYR A 219 5.16 42.36 -10.38
CA TYR A 219 4.98 42.64 -8.96
C TYR A 219 6.32 42.72 -8.23
N ALA A 220 7.23 41.78 -8.47
CA ALA A 220 8.57 41.78 -7.89
C ALA A 220 9.37 43.03 -8.28
N PHE A 221 9.32 43.43 -9.56
CA PHE A 221 9.94 44.67 -10.04
C PHE A 221 9.34 45.91 -9.37
N ARG A 222 8.00 46.02 -9.29
CA ARG A 222 7.35 47.15 -8.60
C ARG A 222 7.72 47.21 -7.11
N LYS A 223 7.80 46.06 -6.45
CA LYS A 223 8.19 45.95 -5.04
C LYS A 223 9.66 46.33 -4.82
N LEU A 224 10.56 45.92 -5.71
CA LEU A 224 11.96 46.32 -5.71
C LEU A 224 12.13 47.83 -5.92
N ILE A 225 11.40 48.42 -6.87
CA ILE A 225 11.43 49.87 -7.13
C ILE A 225 10.92 50.66 -5.92
N ASN A 226 9.84 50.20 -5.28
CA ASN A 226 9.32 50.85 -4.09
C ASN A 226 10.27 50.73 -2.90
N TRP A 227 10.92 49.57 -2.72
CA TRP A 227 11.94 49.37 -1.69
C TRP A 227 13.15 50.30 -1.89
N MET A 228 13.62 50.45 -3.13
CA MET A 228 14.70 51.40 -3.47
C MET A 228 14.32 52.88 -3.30
N LYS A 229 13.02 53.23 -3.34
CA LYS A 229 12.55 54.60 -3.07
C LYS A 229 12.38 54.91 -1.59
N THR A 230 12.31 53.89 -0.74
CA THR A 230 12.16 54.01 0.72
C THR A 230 13.49 53.86 1.48
N ALA A 231 14.57 53.48 0.78
CA ALA A 231 15.94 53.43 1.29
C ALA A 231 16.68 54.73 0.92
#